data_AF-A0A3E2CS71-F1
#
_entry.id   AF-A0A3E2CS71-F1
#
_cell.length_a   1.000
_cell.length_b   1.000
_cell.length_c   1.000
_cell.angle_alpha   90.00
_cell.angle_beta   90.00
_cell.angle_gamma   90.00
#
_symmetry.space_group_name_H-M   'P 1'
#
loop_
_entity.id
_entity.type
_entity.pdbx_description
1 polymer ?
#
loop_
_entity_poly.entity_id
_entity_poly.type
_entity_poly.pdbx_seq_one_letter_code
_entity_poly.pdbx_strand_id
1 'polypeptide(L)'
;MVFRVYVEKRTGFDVQAQQLLHELREILGISAITSARIINRYDVEGISKDLFDNAVQTVLSEPPVDNTYDYLPIETDEHVFAVEFLPGQFDQRAQSASECIQLISQGERP
;
A
#
# COMPACT_ATOMS: atom_id res chain seq x y z
N MET A 1 8.57 -16.17 8.11
CA MET A 1 7.12 -15.92 8.14
C MET A 1 6.87 -14.67 7.31
N VAL A 2 5.80 -14.63 6.52
CA VAL A 2 5.43 -13.42 5.78
C VAL A 2 4.44 -12.64 6.63
N PHE A 3 4.74 -11.37 6.88
CA PHE A 3 3.82 -10.43 7.49
C PHE A 3 3.24 -9.52 6.40
N ARG A 4 1.96 -9.19 6.54
CA ARG A 4 1.22 -8.40 5.55
C ARG A 4 0.55 -7.21 6.20
N VAL A 5 0.60 -6.07 5.53
CA VAL A 5 -0.20 -4.89 5.87
C VAL A 5 -0.76 -4.25 4.61
N TYR A 6 -1.99 -3.76 4.71
CA TYR A 6 -2.65 -2.94 3.71
C TYR A 6 -2.66 -1.50 4.20
N VAL A 7 -2.23 -0.57 3.35
CA VAL A 7 -2.10 0.85 3.68
C VAL A 7 -2.88 1.68 2.68
N GLU A 8 -3.80 2.48 3.19
CA GLU A 8 -4.72 3.32 2.42
C GLU A 8 -4.68 4.75 2.94
N LYS A 9 -4.65 5.74 2.03
CA LYS A 9 -4.77 7.16 2.41
C LYS A 9 -6.18 7.42 2.96
N ARG A 10 -6.27 8.14 4.08
CA ARG A 10 -7.54 8.61 4.64
C ARG A 10 -8.24 9.57 3.67
N THR A 11 -9.56 9.60 3.73
CA THR A 11 -10.37 10.58 3.01
C THR A 11 -9.88 12.01 3.30
N GLY A 12 -9.61 12.75 2.24
CA GLY A 12 -9.04 14.10 2.31
C GLY A 12 -7.52 14.15 2.06
N PHE A 13 -6.83 13.00 2.11
CA PHE A 13 -5.41 12.86 1.73
C PHE A 13 -5.21 11.97 0.49
N ASP A 14 -6.28 11.36 -0.02
CA ASP A 14 -6.35 10.38 -1.09
C ASP A 14 -6.28 11.00 -2.51
N VAL A 15 -5.40 11.99 -2.70
CA VAL A 15 -5.27 12.76 -3.95
C VAL A 15 -5.09 11.85 -5.19
N GLN A 16 -4.26 10.80 -5.08
CA GLN A 16 -4.03 9.86 -6.18
C GLN A 16 -5.29 9.05 -6.53
N ALA A 17 -6.09 8.66 -5.54
CA ALA A 17 -7.33 7.92 -5.78
C ALA A 17 -8.38 8.81 -6.47
N GLN A 18 -8.46 10.08 -6.07
CA GLN A 18 -9.33 11.07 -6.72
C GLN A 18 -8.90 11.37 -8.16
N GLN A 19 -7.59 11.46 -8.43
CA GLN A 19 -7.06 11.60 -9.79
C GLN A 19 -7.41 10.38 -10.64
N LEU A 20 -7.20 9.16 -10.14
CA LEU A 20 -7.56 7.94 -10.83
C LEU A 20 -9.07 7.90 -11.16
N LEU A 21 -9.93 8.25 -10.19
CA LEU A 21 -11.38 8.34 -10.41
C LEU A 21 -11.72 9.31 -11.55
N HIS A 22 -11.07 10.48 -11.57
CA HIS A 22 -11.27 11.47 -12.62
C HIS A 22 -10.85 10.92 -13.99
N GLU A 23 -9.68 10.27 -14.10
CA GLU A 23 -9.22 9.66 -15.36
C GLU A 23 -10.18 8.57 -15.85
N LEU A 24 -10.63 7.68 -14.96
CA LEU A 24 -11.58 6.61 -15.30
C LEU A 24 -12.91 7.17 -15.85
N ARG A 25 -13.39 8.28 -15.30
CA ARG A 25 -14.67 8.88 -15.70
C ARG A 25 -14.54 9.77 -16.94
N GLU A 26 -13.58 10.69 -16.93
CA GLU A 26 -13.50 11.74 -17.94
C GLU A 26 -12.67 11.33 -19.16
N ILE A 27 -11.63 10.51 -18.97
CA ILE A 27 -10.78 10.07 -20.08
C ILE A 27 -11.33 8.78 -20.69
N LEU A 28 -11.63 7.78 -19.85
CA LEU A 28 -12.13 6.49 -20.33
C LEU A 28 -13.66 6.46 -20.50
N GLY A 29 -14.38 7.49 -20.04
CA GLY A 29 -15.83 7.61 -20.23
C GLY A 29 -16.68 6.68 -19.34
N ILE A 30 -16.10 6.10 -18.28
CA ILE A 30 -16.79 5.12 -17.42
C ILE A 30 -17.56 5.85 -16.32
N SER A 31 -18.65 6.51 -16.72
CA SER A 31 -19.44 7.40 -15.84
C SER A 31 -20.11 6.71 -14.65
N ALA A 32 -20.26 5.38 -14.69
CA ALA A 32 -20.87 4.59 -13.63
C ALA A 32 -19.99 4.44 -12.38
N ILE A 33 -18.67 4.70 -12.48
CA ILE A 33 -17.76 4.58 -11.33
C ILE A 33 -17.97 5.79 -10.40
N THR A 34 -18.36 5.51 -9.16
CA THR A 34 -18.65 6.53 -8.14
C THR A 34 -17.46 6.85 -7.24
N SER A 35 -16.56 5.89 -7.07
CA SER A 35 -15.39 5.98 -6.19
C SER A 35 -14.25 5.13 -6.74
N ALA A 36 -13.02 5.54 -6.43
CA ALA A 36 -11.82 4.74 -6.63
C ALA A 36 -11.00 4.78 -5.35
N ARG A 37 -10.33 3.66 -5.05
CA ARG A 37 -9.47 3.52 -3.87
C ARG A 37 -8.12 2.97 -4.33
N ILE A 38 -7.05 3.38 -3.65
CA ILE A 38 -5.71 2.85 -3.88
C ILE A 38 -5.21 2.31 -2.55
N ILE A 39 -5.00 1.00 -2.50
CA ILE A 39 -4.53 0.29 -1.31
C ILE A 39 -3.19 -0.33 -1.64
N ASN A 40 -2.15 0.04 -0.90
CA ASN A 40 -0.83 -0.56 -1.02
C ASN A 40 -0.76 -1.80 -0.13
N ARG A 41 -0.38 -2.94 -0.70
CA ARG A 41 -0.12 -4.18 0.04
C ARG A 41 1.38 -4.35 0.19
N TYR A 42 1.86 -4.43 1.42
CA TYR A 42 3.24 -4.78 1.72
C TYR A 42 3.30 -6.18 2.29
N ASP A 43 4.08 -7.04 1.63
CA ASP A 43 4.45 -8.36 2.13
C ASP A 43 5.92 -8.29 2.55
N VAL A 44 6.20 -8.50 3.84
CA VAL A 44 7.53 -8.38 4.43
C VAL A 44 7.90 -9.71 5.07
N GLU A 45 9.10 -10.20 4.77
CA GLU A 45 9.64 -11.43 5.33
C GLU A 45 10.99 -11.20 6.02
N GLY A 46 11.56 -12.24 6.63
CA GLY A 46 12.89 -12.16 7.23
C GLY A 46 13.02 -11.38 8.54
N ILE A 47 11.93 -10.80 9.09
CA ILE A 47 11.96 -9.98 10.32
C ILE A 47 11.13 -10.56 11.47
N SER A 48 11.33 -10.03 12.68
CA SER A 48 10.49 -10.34 13.84
C SER A 48 9.15 -9.61 13.76
N LYS A 49 8.15 -10.09 14.51
CA LYS A 49 6.83 -9.43 14.61
C LYS A 49 6.96 -8.03 15.22
N ASP A 50 7.77 -7.86 16.25
CA ASP A 50 7.99 -6.55 16.89
C ASP A 50 8.60 -5.53 15.92
N LEU A 51 9.56 -5.96 15.10
CA LEU A 51 10.16 -5.10 14.08
C LEU A 51 9.14 -4.79 12.96
N PHE A 52 8.33 -5.76 12.55
CA PHE A 52 7.26 -5.52 11.58
C PHE A 52 6.26 -4.48 12.10
N ASP A 53 5.78 -4.61 13.33
CA ASP A 53 4.81 -3.69 13.91
C ASP A 53 5.39 -2.27 14.05
N ASN A 54 6.69 -2.16 14.37
CA ASN A 54 7.40 -0.88 14.34
C ASN A 54 7.52 -0.30 12.92
N ALA A 55 7.89 -1.14 11.94
CA ALA A 55 8.02 -0.75 10.53
C ALA A 55 6.69 -0.27 9.94
N VAL A 56 5.56 -0.86 10.33
CA VAL A 56 4.23 -0.40 9.91
C VAL A 56 4.03 1.07 10.28
N GLN A 57 4.41 1.48 11.50
CA GLN A 57 4.17 2.83 12.01
C GLN A 57 5.19 3.88 11.54
N THR A 58 6.35 3.44 11.05
CA THR A 58 7.50 4.32 10.80
C THR A 58 7.96 4.36 9.35
N VAL A 59 7.74 3.29 8.59
CA VAL A 59 8.24 3.12 7.21
C VAL A 59 7.10 2.84 6.23
N LEU A 60 6.22 1.90 6.56
CA LEU A 60 5.21 1.42 5.61
C LEU A 60 3.96 2.30 5.57
N SER A 61 3.77 3.18 6.55
CA SER A 61 2.65 4.12 6.59
C SER A 61 3.04 5.46 7.22
N GLU A 62 2.21 6.46 6.98
CA GLU A 62 2.22 7.76 7.63
C GLU A 62 0.99 7.85 8.56
N PRO A 63 1.09 7.49 9.86
CA PRO A 63 -0.07 7.34 10.74
C PRO A 63 -1.07 8.51 10.82
N PRO A 64 -0.66 9.80 10.65
CA PRO A 64 -1.61 10.90 10.63
C PRO A 64 -2.57 10.90 9.43
N VAL A 65 -2.13 10.32 8.30
CA VAL A 65 -2.84 10.43 7.00
C VAL A 65 -3.21 9.08 6.40
N ASP A 66 -2.69 7.98 6.95
CA ASP A 66 -2.97 6.63 6.48
C ASP A 66 -3.83 5.82 7.48
N ASN A 67 -4.60 4.90 6.92
CA ASN A 67 -5.19 3.78 7.62
C ASN A 67 -4.38 2.52 7.29
N THR A 68 -4.15 1.68 8.30
CA THR A 68 -3.48 0.39 8.15
C THR A 68 -4.40 -0.74 8.57
N TYR A 69 -4.34 -1.85 7.82
CA TYR A 69 -5.20 -3.01 8.03
C TYR A 69 -4.39 -4.30 7.89
N ASP A 70 -4.71 -5.31 8.68
CA ASP A 70 -4.17 -6.68 8.57
C ASP A 70 -4.99 -7.57 7.62
N TYR A 71 -6.12 -7.07 7.13
CA TYR A 71 -6.94 -7.64 6.06
C TYR A 71 -7.14 -6.61 4.93
N LEU A 72 -7.60 -7.07 3.76
CA LEU A 72 -8.01 -6.17 2.67
C LEU A 72 -9.46 -5.70 2.94
N PRO A 73 -9.71 -4.42 3.27
CA PRO A 73 -11.05 -3.94 3.58
C PRO A 73 -11.83 -3.64 2.29
N ILE A 74 -12.56 -4.64 1.80
CA ILE A 74 -13.39 -4.55 0.61
C ILE A 74 -14.87 -4.78 0.92
N GLU A 75 -15.72 -3.97 0.31
CA GLU A 75 -17.17 -4.12 0.34
C GLU A 75 -17.65 -5.03 -0.80
N THR A 76 -18.88 -5.56 -0.69
CA THR A 76 -19.41 -6.53 -1.66
C THR A 76 -19.67 -5.98 -3.06
N ASP A 77 -19.80 -4.67 -3.19
CA ASP A 77 -20.05 -3.94 -4.45
C ASP A 77 -18.76 -3.35 -5.06
N GLU A 78 -17.60 -3.59 -4.44
CA GLU A 78 -16.31 -3.15 -4.96
C GLU A 78 -15.69 -4.17 -5.91
N HIS A 79 -15.03 -3.67 -6.95
CA HIS A 79 -14.20 -4.47 -7.84
C HIS A 79 -12.72 -4.19 -7.57
N VAL A 80 -11.93 -5.26 -7.42
CA VAL A 80 -10.52 -5.18 -7.03
C VAL A 80 -9.63 -5.60 -8.20
N PHE A 81 -8.66 -4.76 -8.53
CA PHE A 81 -7.59 -5.07 -9.47
C PHE A 81 -6.26 -5.06 -8.72
N ALA A 82 -5.61 -6.22 -8.63
CA ALA A 82 -4.27 -6.33 -8.09
C ALA A 82 -3.25 -6.04 -9.20
N VAL A 83 -2.31 -5.14 -8.92
CA VAL A 83 -1.18 -4.83 -9.79
C VAL A 83 0.10 -5.12 -9.02
N GLU A 84 0.99 -5.87 -9.64
CA GLU A 84 2.33 -6.14 -9.12
C GLU A 84 3.35 -6.04 -10.25
N PHE A 85 4.59 -5.72 -9.88
CA PHE A 85 5.72 -5.76 -10.82
C PHE A 85 5.99 -7.22 -11.23
N LEU A 86 6.32 -7.42 -12.50
CA LEU A 86 6.71 -8.73 -12.99
C LEU A 86 8.09 -9.14 -12.45
N PRO A 87 8.38 -10.44 -12.32
CA PRO A 87 9.71 -10.92 -11.94
C PRO A 87 10.81 -10.29 -12.80
N GLY A 88 11.81 -9.69 -12.14
CA GLY A 88 12.93 -8.99 -12.79
C GLY A 88 12.67 -7.51 -13.09
N GLN A 89 11.45 -6.99 -12.89
CA GLN A 89 11.21 -5.56 -12.87
C GLN A 89 11.63 -4.95 -11.53
N PHE A 90 12.19 -3.75 -11.59
CA PHE A 90 12.59 -3.03 -10.40
C PHE A 90 11.38 -2.36 -9.73
N ASP A 91 11.06 -2.81 -8.52
CA ASP A 91 10.10 -2.14 -7.64
C ASP A 91 10.83 -1.15 -6.72
N GLN A 92 10.78 0.13 -7.10
CA GLN A 92 11.38 1.20 -6.31
C GLN A 92 10.78 1.30 -4.90
N ARG A 93 9.49 1.06 -4.73
CA ARG A 93 8.81 1.19 -3.45
C ARG A 93 9.22 0.06 -2.51
N ALA A 94 9.27 -1.18 -3.00
CA ALA A 94 9.76 -2.31 -2.23
C ALA A 94 11.25 -2.13 -1.86
N GLN A 95 12.06 -1.64 -2.79
CA GLN A 95 13.47 -1.32 -2.52
C GLN A 95 13.60 -0.26 -1.43
N SER A 96 12.90 0.88 -1.54
CA SER A 96 12.99 1.93 -0.52
C SER A 96 12.49 1.47 0.84
N ALA A 97 11.40 0.70 0.90
CA ALA A 97 10.87 0.16 2.15
C ALA A 97 11.88 -0.79 2.83
N SER A 98 12.47 -1.72 2.08
CA SER A 98 13.48 -2.65 2.64
C SER A 98 14.71 -1.92 3.16
N GLU A 99 15.18 -0.89 2.45
CA GLU A 99 16.30 -0.02 2.89
C GLU A 99 15.97 0.69 4.21
N CYS A 100 14.78 1.29 4.31
CA CYS A 100 14.36 1.96 5.53
C CYS A 100 14.20 0.99 6.71
N ILE A 101 13.65 -0.21 6.50
CA ILE A 101 13.52 -1.23 7.55
C ILE A 101 14.91 -1.71 8.00
N GLN A 102 15.87 -1.85 7.08
CA GLN A 102 17.24 -2.18 7.41
C GLN A 102 17.88 -1.13 8.33
N LEU A 103 17.66 0.15 8.04
CA LEU A 103 18.21 1.25 8.84
C LEU A 103 17.68 1.27 10.28
N ILE A 104 16.37 1.05 10.48
CA ILE A 104 15.76 1.03 11.82
C ILE A 104 16.07 -0.23 12.61
N SER A 105 16.33 -1.35 11.91
CA SER A 105 16.65 -2.63 12.55
C SER A 105 18.13 -2.78 12.90
N GLN A 106 19.02 -2.00 12.26
CA GLN A 106 20.48 -2.23 12.25
C GLN A 106 20.85 -3.67 11.82
N GLY A 107 19.95 -4.32 11.07
CA GLY A 107 20.03 -5.74 10.70
C GLY A 107 20.30 -5.97 9.22
N GLU A 108 19.98 -7.18 8.76
CA GLU A 108 19.98 -7.52 7.33
C GLU A 108 18.76 -6.93 6.61
N ARG A 109 18.85 -6.87 5.29
CA ARG A 109 17.81 -6.29 4.44
C ARG A 109 16.65 -7.29 4.28
N PRO A 110 15.41 -6.92 4.61
CA PRO A 110 14.23 -7.75 4.41
C PRO A 110 13.62 -7.63 3.01
#